data_AF-A0AA47NMI9-F1
#
_entry.id   AF-A0AA47NMI9-F1
#
_cell.length_a   1.000
_cell.length_b   1.000
_cell.length_c   1.000
_cell.angle_alpha   90.00
_cell.angle_beta   90.00
_cell.angle_gamma   90.00
#
_symmetry.space_group_name_H-M   'P 1'
#
loop_
_entity.id
_entity.type
_entity.pdbx_description
1 polymer ?
#
loop_
_entity_poly.entity_id
_entity_poly.type
_entity_poly.pdbx_seq_one_letter_code
_entity_poly.pdbx_strand_id
1 'polypeptide(L)'
;MGLLVFMFQLPRMCVALTELTADHHNMCCLVQLLPDHPRGNQLRRHLSVGMISKLLDGSCTYKPSGKDFELSYLQPYMPRIKPTSLRSMLSPCSVTKKEGEENMYTLDQQTYYLCYSLLTLVNQASNFLFFPPHQKEQLMMLCTELDRHIKRDMKENDKCLYRSKVGVKVLLI
;
A
#
# COMPACT_ATOMS: atom_id res chain seq x y z
N MET A 1 -22.50 -4.85 -23.64
CA MET A 1 -21.92 -6.20 -23.41
C MET A 1 -20.51 -6.16 -22.80
N GLY A 2 -19.53 -5.43 -23.38
CA GLY A 2 -18.14 -5.45 -22.88
C GLY A 2 -17.87 -4.90 -21.47
N LEU A 3 -18.63 -3.90 -20.99
CA LEU A 3 -18.53 -3.36 -19.63
C LEU A 3 -19.01 -4.35 -18.55
N LEU A 4 -20.11 -5.05 -18.83
CA LEU A 4 -20.70 -6.03 -17.91
C LEU A 4 -19.74 -7.22 -17.70
N VAL A 5 -19.16 -7.73 -18.79
CA VAL A 5 -18.18 -8.83 -18.75
C VAL A 5 -16.94 -8.46 -17.93
N PHE A 6 -16.45 -7.22 -18.07
CA PHE A 6 -15.31 -6.73 -17.30
C PHE A 6 -15.60 -6.68 -15.79
N MET A 7 -16.78 -6.21 -15.39
CA MET A 7 -17.20 -6.19 -13.97
C MET A 7 -17.24 -7.58 -13.33
N PHE A 8 -17.65 -8.61 -14.08
CA PHE A 8 -17.65 -10.01 -13.61
C PHE A 8 -16.26 -10.66 -13.59
N GLN A 9 -15.35 -10.22 -14.47
CA GLN A 9 -13.99 -10.76 -14.56
C GLN A 9 -13.01 -10.07 -13.60
N LEU A 10 -13.27 -8.81 -13.23
CA LEU A 10 -12.41 -8.01 -12.35
C LEU A 10 -12.04 -8.74 -11.04
N PRO A 11 -12.98 -9.32 -10.26
CA PRO A 11 -12.61 -10.06 -9.05
C PRO A 11 -11.68 -11.24 -9.33
N ARG A 12 -11.93 -11.99 -10.40
CA ARG A 12 -11.09 -13.15 -10.79
C ARG A 12 -9.68 -12.70 -11.20
N MET A 13 -9.58 -11.61 -11.95
CA MET A 13 -8.29 -11.03 -12.34
C MET A 13 -7.52 -10.55 -11.12
N CYS A 14 -8.17 -9.83 -10.19
CA CYS A 14 -7.53 -9.39 -8.95
C CYS A 14 -6.95 -10.58 -8.17
N VAL A 15 -7.74 -11.63 -7.95
CA VAL A 15 -7.28 -12.83 -7.23
C VAL A 15 -6.11 -13.49 -7.95
N ALA A 16 -6.21 -13.73 -9.26
CA ALA A 16 -5.14 -14.37 -10.03
C ALA A 16 -3.84 -13.56 -9.95
N LEU A 17 -3.92 -12.23 -10.10
CA LEU A 17 -2.75 -11.35 -10.08
C LEU A 17 -2.15 -11.21 -8.67
N THR A 18 -2.96 -11.21 -7.60
CA THR A 18 -2.45 -11.20 -6.22
C THR A 18 -1.71 -12.50 -5.88
N GLU A 19 -2.03 -13.62 -6.54
CA GLU A 19 -1.37 -14.91 -6.30
C GLU A 19 -0.06 -15.10 -7.09
N LEU A 20 0.27 -14.22 -8.04
CA LEU A 20 1.50 -14.36 -8.83
C LEU A 20 2.79 -14.12 -8.04
N THR A 21 2.73 -13.36 -6.94
CA THR A 21 3.91 -13.00 -6.16
C THR A 21 3.54 -12.78 -4.69
N ALA A 22 4.49 -13.09 -3.80
CA ALA A 22 4.45 -12.67 -2.39
C ALA A 22 5.40 -11.48 -2.13
N ASP A 23 6.30 -11.17 -3.07
CA ASP A 23 7.25 -10.06 -2.95
C ASP A 23 6.56 -8.71 -3.23
N HIS A 24 6.74 -7.76 -2.32
CA HIS A 24 6.07 -6.46 -2.35
C HIS A 24 6.60 -5.53 -3.45
N HIS A 25 7.86 -5.66 -3.89
CA HIS A 25 8.37 -4.89 -5.02
C HIS A 25 7.74 -5.36 -6.33
N ASN A 26 7.65 -6.68 -6.52
CA ASN A 26 6.98 -7.27 -7.67
C ASN A 26 5.49 -6.88 -7.73
N MET A 27 4.83 -6.81 -6.57
CA MET A 27 3.46 -6.30 -6.48
C MET A 27 3.34 -4.87 -7.01
N CYS A 28 4.23 -3.97 -6.56
CA CYS A 28 4.29 -2.59 -7.08
C CYS A 28 4.54 -2.55 -8.59
N CYS A 29 5.49 -3.33 -9.10
CA CYS A 29 5.79 -3.42 -10.52
C CYS A 29 4.58 -3.90 -11.34
N LEU A 30 3.91 -4.98 -10.91
CA LEU A 30 2.73 -5.52 -11.58
C LEU A 30 1.61 -4.47 -11.69
N VAL A 31 1.36 -3.73 -10.61
CA VAL A 31 0.35 -2.66 -10.61
C VAL A 31 0.73 -1.54 -11.55
N GLN A 32 2.01 -1.15 -11.62
CA GLN A 32 2.50 -0.10 -12.52
C GLN A 32 2.41 -0.48 -14.00
N LEU A 33 2.63 -1.77 -14.33
CA LEU A 33 2.57 -2.30 -15.70
C LEU A 33 1.16 -2.36 -16.31
N LEU A 34 0.11 -2.14 -15.50
CA LEU A 34 -1.25 -2.11 -16.02
C LEU A 34 -1.46 -0.94 -17.00
N PRO A 35 -2.35 -1.09 -18.00
CA PRO A 35 -2.56 -0.06 -19.01
C PRO A 35 -3.33 1.15 -18.48
N ASP A 36 -2.96 2.35 -18.94
CA ASP A 36 -3.59 3.63 -18.57
C ASP A 36 -4.85 3.92 -19.39
N HIS A 37 -5.87 3.08 -19.21
CA HIS A 37 -7.22 3.32 -19.73
C HIS A 37 -8.26 3.02 -18.64
N PRO A 38 -9.52 3.46 -18.75
CA PRO A 38 -10.50 3.37 -17.65
C PRO A 38 -10.61 1.99 -16.97
N ARG A 39 -10.70 0.91 -17.75
CA ARG A 39 -10.71 -0.46 -17.23
C ARG A 39 -9.39 -0.87 -16.54
N GLY A 40 -8.25 -0.47 -17.09
CA GLY A 40 -6.93 -0.75 -16.53
C GLY A 40 -6.72 0.01 -15.23
N ASN A 41 -7.17 1.26 -15.16
CA ASN A 41 -7.19 2.06 -13.93
C ASN A 41 -8.09 1.45 -12.87
N GLN A 42 -9.29 0.97 -13.24
CA GLN A 42 -10.15 0.29 -12.28
C GLN A 42 -9.51 -1.00 -11.73
N LEU A 43 -8.95 -1.83 -12.61
CA LEU A 43 -8.19 -3.01 -12.20
C LEU A 43 -7.00 -2.64 -11.30
N ARG A 44 -6.25 -1.59 -11.66
CA ARG A 44 -5.11 -1.07 -10.89
C ARG A 44 -5.52 -0.75 -9.47
N ARG A 45 -6.64 -0.05 -9.28
CA ARG A 45 -7.12 0.33 -7.95
C ARG A 45 -7.53 -0.86 -7.11
N HIS A 46 -8.36 -1.75 -7.65
CA HIS A 46 -8.81 -2.94 -6.93
C HIS A 46 -7.66 -3.90 -6.63
N LEU A 47 -6.73 -4.09 -7.59
CA LEU A 47 -5.55 -4.92 -7.41
C LEU A 47 -4.64 -4.36 -6.31
N SER A 48 -4.44 -3.04 -6.28
CA SER A 48 -3.62 -2.38 -5.27
C SER A 48 -4.16 -2.65 -3.86
N VAL A 49 -5.47 -2.55 -3.65
CA VAL A 49 -6.08 -2.87 -2.35
C VAL A 49 -5.96 -4.36 -2.02
N GLY A 50 -6.10 -5.24 -3.01
CA GLY A 50 -5.87 -6.68 -2.82
C GLY A 50 -4.45 -7.00 -2.39
N MET A 51 -3.45 -6.35 -2.99
CA MET A 51 -2.04 -6.49 -2.61
C MET A 51 -1.75 -5.91 -1.23
N ILE A 52 -2.31 -4.74 -0.89
CA ILE A 52 -2.22 -4.16 0.47
C ILE A 52 -2.79 -5.13 1.50
N SER A 53 -3.98 -5.68 1.27
CA SER A 53 -4.59 -6.68 2.14
C SER A 53 -3.69 -7.90 2.28
N LYS A 54 -3.18 -8.45 1.17
CA LYS A 54 -2.28 -9.61 1.20
C LYS A 54 -1.00 -9.36 2.00
N LEU A 55 -0.38 -8.19 1.84
CA LEU A 55 0.84 -7.82 2.56
C LEU A 55 0.62 -7.64 4.06
N LEU A 56 -0.55 -7.14 4.46
CA LEU A 56 -0.85 -6.87 5.87
C LEU A 56 -1.49 -8.07 6.59
N ASP A 57 -2.29 -8.87 5.88
CA ASP A 57 -3.09 -9.98 6.44
C ASP A 57 -2.50 -11.36 6.11
N GLY A 58 -1.42 -11.42 5.32
CA GLY A 58 -0.85 -12.67 4.79
C GLY A 58 -1.67 -13.32 3.66
N SER A 59 -2.90 -12.85 3.43
CA SER A 59 -3.80 -13.31 2.37
C SER A 59 -4.71 -12.18 1.88
N CYS A 60 -5.17 -12.24 0.63
CA CYS A 60 -6.05 -11.20 0.09
C CYS A 60 -7.48 -11.41 0.63
N THR A 61 -7.89 -10.60 1.61
CA THR A 61 -9.27 -10.59 2.14
C THR A 61 -10.19 -9.64 1.38
N TYR A 62 -9.62 -8.73 0.59
CA TYR A 62 -10.35 -7.78 -0.25
C TYR A 62 -11.14 -8.46 -1.37
N LYS A 63 -12.43 -8.11 -1.49
CA LYS A 63 -13.32 -8.59 -2.55
C LYS A 63 -13.90 -7.40 -3.34
N PRO A 64 -13.50 -7.21 -4.61
CA PRO A 64 -14.09 -6.17 -5.46
C PRO A 64 -15.58 -6.44 -5.65
N SER A 65 -16.46 -5.46 -5.36
CA SER A 65 -17.92 -5.66 -5.43
C SER A 65 -18.51 -5.54 -6.86
N GLY A 66 -17.66 -5.47 -7.89
CA GLY A 66 -18.09 -5.25 -9.28
C GLY A 66 -18.72 -3.87 -9.51
N LYS A 67 -18.53 -2.93 -8.58
CA LYS A 67 -18.92 -1.52 -8.68
C LYS A 67 -17.68 -0.65 -8.87
N ASP A 68 -17.89 0.66 -9.01
CA ASP A 68 -16.81 1.63 -9.02
C ASP A 68 -15.97 1.57 -7.74
N PHE A 69 -14.71 1.96 -7.88
CA PHE A 69 -13.77 1.99 -6.77
C PHE A 69 -14.09 3.14 -5.80
N GLU A 70 -14.11 2.83 -4.51
CA GLU A 70 -14.29 3.81 -3.44
C GLU A 70 -13.04 3.88 -2.55
N LEU A 71 -12.67 5.09 -2.12
CA LEU A 71 -11.55 5.30 -1.20
C LEU A 71 -11.80 4.69 0.18
N SER A 72 -13.06 4.46 0.55
CA SER A 72 -13.47 3.77 1.79
C SER A 72 -12.79 2.40 1.93
N TYR A 73 -12.50 1.72 0.82
CA TYR A 73 -11.80 0.43 0.83
C TYR A 73 -10.38 0.49 1.40
N LEU A 74 -9.74 1.66 1.42
CA LEU A 74 -8.39 1.84 1.97
C LEU A 74 -8.39 2.11 3.49
N GLN A 75 -9.50 2.59 4.04
CA GLN A 75 -9.59 3.03 5.44
C GLN A 75 -9.16 1.97 6.46
N PRO A 76 -9.52 0.68 6.33
CA PRO A 76 -9.12 -0.35 7.30
C PRO A 76 -7.60 -0.58 7.39
N TYR A 77 -6.86 -0.23 6.32
CA TYR A 77 -5.43 -0.50 6.22
C TYR A 77 -4.55 0.68 6.66
N MET A 78 -5.07 1.91 6.60
CA MET A 78 -4.30 3.13 6.92
C MET A 78 -3.59 3.08 8.30
N PRO A 79 -4.23 2.60 9.38
CA PRO A 79 -3.57 2.53 10.68
C PRO A 79 -2.42 1.51 10.75
N ARG A 80 -2.36 0.55 9.82
CA ARG A 80 -1.44 -0.59 9.85
C ARG A 80 -0.20 -0.40 8.97
N ILE A 81 -0.23 0.55 8.04
CA ILE A 81 0.89 0.85 7.12
C ILE A 81 2.03 1.60 7.83
N LYS A 82 1.82 2.06 9.06
CA LYS A 82 2.82 2.83 9.80
C LYS A 82 4.04 1.98 10.14
N PRO A 83 5.25 2.57 10.11
CA PRO A 83 6.47 1.86 10.47
C PRO A 83 6.39 1.13 11.82
N THR A 84 5.80 1.74 12.86
CA THR A 84 5.65 1.07 14.17
C THR A 84 4.79 -0.19 14.14
N SER A 85 3.69 -0.16 13.38
CA SER A 85 2.77 -1.30 13.24
C SER A 85 3.36 -2.39 12.34
N LEU A 86 4.10 -2.00 11.30
CA LEU A 86 4.80 -2.94 10.43
C LEU A 86 5.99 -3.59 11.16
N ARG A 87 6.72 -2.81 11.95
CA ARG A 87 7.84 -3.33 12.74
C ARG A 87 7.36 -4.36 13.76
N SER A 88 6.23 -4.13 14.42
CA SER A 88 5.66 -5.13 15.34
C SER A 88 5.20 -6.40 14.62
N MET A 89 4.70 -6.27 13.38
CA MET A 89 4.31 -7.40 12.53
C MET A 89 5.52 -8.21 12.02
N LEU A 90 6.62 -7.54 11.66
CA LEU A 90 7.85 -8.16 11.14
C LEU A 90 8.77 -8.70 12.24
N SER A 91 8.58 -8.25 13.48
CA SER A 91 9.39 -8.69 14.63
C SER A 91 9.15 -10.18 14.88
N PRO A 92 10.18 -11.04 14.82
CA PRO A 92 10.02 -12.45 15.18
C PRO A 92 9.63 -12.54 16.67
N CYS A 93 8.58 -13.29 17.00
CA CYS A 93 8.11 -13.49 18.39
C CYS A 93 9.15 -14.14 19.33
N SER A 94 10.37 -14.44 18.88
CA SER A 94 11.41 -15.08 19.69
C SER A 94 12.79 -14.83 19.09
N VAL A 95 13.54 -13.84 19.60
CA VAL A 95 14.99 -13.79 19.38
C VAL A 95 15.69 -13.57 20.71
N THR A 96 16.42 -14.60 21.13
CA THR A 96 17.39 -14.59 22.21
C THR A 96 18.42 -13.48 22.01
N LYS A 97 18.69 -12.72 23.08
CA LYS A 97 19.38 -11.42 23.16
C LYS A 97 20.83 -11.32 22.61
N LYS A 98 21.35 -12.27 21.83
CA LYS A 98 22.77 -12.31 21.43
C LYS A 98 23.09 -11.78 20.01
N GLU A 99 22.11 -11.51 19.16
CA GLU A 99 22.32 -11.00 17.78
C GLU A 99 21.65 -9.63 17.53
N GLY A 100 21.48 -8.83 18.59
CA GLY A 100 20.47 -7.75 18.63
C GLY A 100 20.69 -6.51 17.76
N GLU A 101 21.92 -6.17 17.36
CA GLU A 101 22.18 -4.89 16.66
C GLU A 101 22.11 -5.00 15.12
N GLU A 102 22.74 -6.01 14.51
CA GLU A 102 22.65 -6.24 13.06
C GLU A 102 21.24 -6.68 12.63
N ASN A 103 20.57 -7.51 13.45
CA ASN A 103 19.18 -7.90 13.21
C ASN A 103 18.19 -6.73 13.40
N MET A 104 18.52 -5.74 14.24
CA MET A 104 17.67 -4.55 14.39
C MET A 104 17.77 -3.62 13.18
N TYR A 105 18.98 -3.43 12.65
CA TYR A 105 19.20 -2.60 11.47
C TYR A 105 18.51 -3.20 10.22
N THR A 106 18.59 -4.51 10.04
CA THR A 106 17.91 -5.22 8.94
C THR A 106 16.39 -5.20 9.07
N LEU A 107 15.86 -5.34 10.30
CA LEU A 107 14.42 -5.25 10.58
C LEU A 107 13.86 -3.84 10.29
N ASP A 108 14.57 -2.79 10.70
CA ASP A 108 14.16 -1.41 10.42
C ASP A 108 14.18 -1.14 8.92
N GLN A 109 15.23 -1.58 8.22
CA GLN A 109 15.32 -1.46 6.77
C GLN A 109 14.15 -2.17 6.06
N GLN A 110 13.83 -3.41 6.43
CA GLN A 110 12.69 -4.14 5.88
C GLN A 110 11.35 -3.43 6.16
N THR A 111 11.19 -2.90 7.38
CA THR A 111 10.01 -2.11 7.78
C THR A 111 9.82 -0.90 6.87
N TYR A 112 10.88 -0.13 6.61
CA TYR A 112 10.81 1.05 5.75
C TYR A 112 10.51 0.71 4.29
N TYR A 113 11.11 -0.36 3.74
CA TYR A 113 10.84 -0.78 2.36
C TYR A 113 9.41 -1.30 2.18
N LEU A 114 8.90 -2.07 3.15
CA LEU A 114 7.52 -2.52 3.14
C LEU A 114 6.56 -1.33 3.25
N CYS A 115 6.84 -0.39 4.16
CA CYS A 115 6.07 0.86 4.29
C CYS A 115 6.02 1.62 2.97
N TYR A 116 7.16 1.82 2.31
CA TYR A 116 7.25 2.48 1.01
C TYR A 116 6.42 1.77 -0.07
N SER A 117 6.47 0.45 -0.11
CA SER A 117 5.72 -0.35 -1.08
C SER A 117 4.21 -0.25 -0.83
N LEU A 118 3.78 -0.33 0.44
CA LEU A 118 2.39 -0.13 0.83
C LEU A 118 1.90 1.28 0.46
N LEU A 119 2.69 2.33 0.72
CA LEU A 119 2.37 3.70 0.32
C LEU A 119 2.27 3.84 -1.21
N THR A 120 3.14 3.17 -1.95
CA THR A 120 3.09 3.13 -3.41
C THR A 120 1.78 2.51 -3.88
N LEU A 121 1.37 1.38 -3.30
CA LEU A 121 0.09 0.72 -3.63
C LEU A 121 -1.12 1.58 -3.21
N VAL A 122 -1.09 2.24 -2.05
CA VAL A 122 -2.12 3.20 -1.65
C VAL A 122 -2.25 4.29 -2.70
N ASN A 123 -1.13 4.85 -3.16
CA ASN A 123 -1.14 5.87 -4.20
C ASN A 123 -1.76 5.34 -5.51
N GLN A 124 -1.41 4.13 -5.93
CA GLN A 124 -2.02 3.51 -7.13
C GLN A 124 -3.52 3.25 -6.96
N ALA A 125 -3.98 2.96 -5.73
CA ALA A 125 -5.40 2.81 -5.41
C ALA A 125 -6.15 4.13 -5.37
N SER A 126 -5.53 5.20 -4.87
CA SER A 126 -6.13 6.52 -4.75
C SER A 126 -5.91 7.43 -5.96
N ASN A 127 -5.20 6.99 -7.00
CA ASN A 127 -4.91 7.83 -8.17
C ASN A 127 -6.16 7.97 -9.06
N PHE A 128 -6.92 9.05 -8.85
CA PHE A 128 -8.03 9.45 -9.69
C PHE A 128 -7.61 10.56 -10.65
N LEU A 129 -7.88 10.37 -11.95
CA LEU A 129 -7.72 11.43 -12.96
C LEU A 129 -8.63 12.64 -12.69
N PHE A 130 -9.74 12.42 -11.98
CA PHE A 130 -10.67 13.44 -11.52
C PHE A 130 -11.38 12.93 -10.27
N PHE A 131 -11.31 13.67 -9.17
CA PHE A 131 -12.01 13.34 -7.93
C PHE A 131 -13.39 13.99 -7.93
N PRO A 132 -14.49 13.22 -7.84
CA PRO A 132 -15.79 13.75 -7.45
C PRO A 132 -15.68 14.49 -6.09
N PRO A 133 -16.49 15.53 -5.85
CA PRO A 133 -16.39 16.34 -4.62
C PRO A 133 -16.42 15.51 -3.32
N HIS A 134 -17.23 14.45 -3.29
CA HIS A 134 -17.35 13.54 -2.14
C HIS A 134 -16.09 12.67 -1.91
N GLN A 135 -15.32 12.37 -2.95
CA GLN A 135 -14.06 11.62 -2.83
C GLN A 135 -12.88 12.53 -2.47
N LYS A 136 -12.95 13.82 -2.81
CA LYS A 136 -11.94 14.80 -2.41
C LYS A 136 -11.86 14.95 -0.89
N GLU A 137 -13.02 14.94 -0.21
CA GLU A 137 -13.08 14.96 1.24
C GLU A 137 -12.49 13.68 1.86
N GLN A 138 -12.77 12.52 1.26
CA GLN A 138 -12.16 11.24 1.66
C GLN A 138 -10.65 11.20 1.45
N LEU A 139 -10.14 11.77 0.35
CA LEU A 139 -8.71 11.90 0.10
C LEU A 139 -8.05 12.77 1.16
N MET A 140 -8.65 13.92 1.48
CA MET A 140 -8.13 14.82 2.53
C MET A 140 -8.08 14.11 3.90
N MET A 141 -9.09 13.32 4.25
CA MET A 141 -9.07 12.49 5.46
C MET A 141 -7.96 11.43 5.42
N LEU A 142 -7.73 10.81 4.26
CA LEU A 142 -6.65 9.83 4.09
C LEU A 142 -5.28 10.51 4.28
N CYS A 143 -5.09 11.69 3.69
CA CYS A 143 -3.87 12.48 3.78
C CYS A 143 -3.60 12.95 5.21
N THR A 144 -4.60 13.45 5.94
CA THR A 144 -4.42 13.87 7.34
C THR A 144 -4.09 12.70 8.25
N GLU A 145 -4.70 11.55 8.02
CA GLU A 145 -4.40 10.31 8.73
C GLU A 145 -2.96 9.85 8.43
N LEU A 146 -2.55 9.88 7.16
CA LEU A 146 -1.19 9.57 6.74
C LEU A 146 -0.16 10.49 7.40
N ASP A 147 -0.40 11.79 7.36
CA ASP A 147 0.48 12.81 7.93
C ASP A 147 0.62 12.66 9.45
N ARG A 148 -0.49 12.38 10.15
CA ARG A 148 -0.51 12.15 11.60
C ARG A 148 0.39 10.99 12.01
N HIS A 149 0.57 10.02 11.12
CA HIS A 149 1.21 8.77 11.44
C HIS A 149 2.64 8.67 10.94
N ILE A 150 2.93 9.26 9.78
CA ILE A 150 4.29 9.33 9.25
C ILE A 150 5.12 10.35 10.04
N LYS A 151 4.59 11.56 10.31
CA LYS A 151 5.33 12.60 11.05
C LYS A 151 5.60 12.23 12.50
N ARG A 152 4.77 11.39 13.11
CA ARG A 152 4.90 10.99 14.51
C ARG A 152 5.89 9.83 14.70
N ASP A 153 6.00 8.93 13.73
CA ASP A 153 6.95 7.81 13.76
C ASP A 153 8.32 8.15 13.15
N MET A 154 8.41 9.16 12.27
CA MET A 154 9.69 9.65 11.72
C MET A 154 10.50 10.52 12.68
N LYS A 155 10.13 10.59 13.97
CA LYS A 155 10.94 11.31 14.97
C LYS A 155 12.25 10.56 15.20
N GLU A 156 13.24 10.91 14.37
CA GLU A 156 14.68 10.87 14.54
C GLU A 156 15.19 9.85 15.56
N ASN A 157 15.48 8.64 15.09
CA ASN A 157 16.66 7.96 15.59
C ASN A 157 17.86 8.61 14.89
N ASP A 158 18.61 9.48 15.58
CA ASP A 158 19.80 10.17 15.05
C ASP A 158 20.85 9.22 14.44
N LYS A 159 20.76 7.91 14.76
CA LYS A 159 21.64 6.86 14.24
C LYS A 159 21.23 6.30 12.87
N CYS A 160 20.03 6.61 12.36
CA CYS A 160 19.48 6.05 11.12
C CYS A 160 19.40 7.08 9.97
N LEU A 161 20.30 8.06 9.95
CA LEU A 161 20.46 8.99 8.83
C LEU A 161 20.99 8.28 7.57
N TYR A 162 20.16 7.45 6.94
CA TYR A 162 20.36 7.07 5.55
C TYR A 162 20.01 8.27 4.68
N ARG A 163 21.05 9.04 4.40
CA ARG A 163 21.05 10.22 3.53
C ARG A 163 20.68 9.82 2.11
N SER A 164 19.39 9.71 1.80
CA SER A 164 18.93 9.83 0.42
C SER A 164 18.88 11.31 0.07
N LYS A 165 19.93 11.81 -0.60
CA LYS A 165 19.92 13.08 -1.32
C LYS A 165 19.06 12.92 -2.59
N VAL A 166 17.76 12.72 -2.42
CA VAL A 166 16.82 12.95 -3.50
C VAL A 166 15.59 13.59 -2.86
N GLY A 167 15.36 14.85 -3.16
CA GLY A 167 14.16 15.56 -2.71
C GLY A 167 12.94 14.88 -3.29
N VAL A 168 12.35 13.94 -2.54
CA VAL A 168 11.03 13.41 -2.83
C VAL A 168 10.06 14.55 -2.58
N LYS A 169 9.82 15.36 -3.62
CA LYS A 169 8.59 16.11 -3.73
C LYS A 169 7.49 15.06 -3.84
N VAL A 170 6.86 14.76 -2.71
CA VAL A 170 5.55 14.14 -2.68
C VAL A 170 4.61 15.14 -3.38
N LEU A 171 4.44 15.01 -4.69
CA LEU A 171 3.32 15.64 -5.37
C LEU A 171 2.09 14.83 -4.97
N LEU A 172 1.45 15.26 -3.89
CA LEU A 172 0.05 15.00 -3.63
C LEU A 172 -0.76 15.81 -4.66
N ILE A 173 -1.03 15.22 -5.81
CA ILE A 173 -2.13 15.62 -6.70
C ILE A 173 -2.87 14.36 -7.10
#